data_AF-A0A923X634-F1
#
_entry.id   AF-A0A923X634-F1
#
_cell.length_a   1.000
_cell.length_b   1.000
_cell.length_c   1.000
_cell.angle_alpha   90.00
_cell.angle_beta   90.00
_cell.angle_gamma   90.00
#
_symmetry.space_group_name_H-M   'P 1'
#
loop_
_entity.id
_entity.type
_entity.pdbx_description
1 polymer ?
#
loop_
_entity_poly.entity_id
_entity_poly.type
_entity_poly.pdbx_seq_one_letter_code
_entity_poly.pdbx_strand_id
1 'polypeptide(L)' 'MAAALIACQATVKTFSRPEGHIWLLPANDAYAPTDGGGCEILGKVIAVMKSVG' A
#
# COMPACT_ATOMS: atom_id res chain seq x y z
N MET A 1 28.64 16.50 1.45
CA MET A 1 28.11 15.24 2.01
C MET A 1 26.61 15.44 2.16
N ALA A 2 25.79 14.65 1.46
CA ALA A 2 24.33 14.77 1.48
C ALA A 2 23.71 13.45 1.92
N ALA A 3 22.83 13.49 2.91
CA ALA A 3 22.00 12.35 3.31
C ALA A 3 20.60 12.56 2.73
N ALA A 4 20.10 11.58 1.98
CA ALA A 4 18.73 11.56 1.49
C ALA A 4 17.95 10.50 2.25
N LEU A 5 16.83 10.91 2.87
CA LEU A 5 15.88 9.99 3.48
C LEU A 5 14.95 9.47 2.36
N ILE A 6 15.11 8.21 1.96
CA ILE A 6 14.24 7.58 0.96
C ILE A 6 12.98 7.09 1.70
N ALA A 7 11.98 7.97 1.85
CA ALA A 7 10.73 7.64 2.56
C ALA A 7 9.67 6.98 1.65
N CYS A 8 9.90 6.90 0.34
CA CYS A 8 8.90 6.47 -0.63
C CYS A 8 8.92 4.94 -0.84
N GLN A 9 8.26 4.21 0.06
CA GLN A 9 8.01 2.77 -0.11
C GLN A 9 6.73 2.53 -0.93
N ALA A 10 6.82 1.73 -1.99
CA ALA A 10 5.65 1.22 -2.70
C ALA A 10 5.17 -0.10 -2.07
N THR A 11 3.87 -0.21 -1.76
CA THR A 11 3.27 -1.45 -1.24
C THR A 11 1.95 -1.78 -1.93
N VAL A 12 1.57 -3.06 -1.94
CA VAL A 12 0.24 -3.51 -2.36
C VAL A 12 -0.63 -3.70 -1.11
N LYS A 13 -1.81 -3.09 -1.13
CA LYS A 13 -2.83 -3.16 -0.08
C LYS A 13 -4.22 -3.18 -0.72
N THR A 14 -5.19 -3.70 0.00
CA THR A 14 -6.58 -3.61 -0.44
C THR A 14 -7.09 -2.19 -0.16
N PHE A 15 -7.56 -1.50 -1.20
CA PHE A 15 -8.09 -0.15 -1.08
C PHE A 15 -9.53 -0.19 -0.55
N SER A 16 -9.81 0.60 0.49
CA SER A 16 -11.15 0.77 1.05
C SER A 16 -11.44 2.25 1.30
N ARG A 17 -12.66 2.72 1.01
CA ARG A 17 -13.05 4.12 1.18
C ARG A 17 -14.44 4.32 1.79
N PRO A 18 -14.67 3.88 3.05
CA PRO A 18 -15.89 4.18 3.78
C PRO A 18 -15.96 5.67 4.10
N GLU A 19 -17.13 6.27 3.90
CA GLU A 19 -17.42 7.67 4.29
C GLU A 19 -16.38 8.70 3.79
N GLY A 20 -15.71 8.39 2.66
CA GLY A 20 -14.74 9.27 2.02
C GLY A 20 -13.30 9.17 2.54
N HIS A 21 -13.06 8.50 3.68
CA HIS A 21 -11.71 8.28 4.24
C HIS A 21 -11.03 7.07 3.61
N ILE A 22 -9.74 7.18 3.28
CA ILE A 22 -8.99 6.12 2.59
C ILE A 22 -8.29 5.22 3.61
N TRP A 23 -8.58 3.92 3.54
CA TRP A 23 -7.90 2.88 4.29
C TRP A 23 -7.16 1.93 3.35
N LEU A 24 -5.94 1.55 3.74
CA LEU A 24 -5.14 0.54 3.09
C LEU A 24 -5.12 -0.73 3.95
N LEU A 25 -5.97 -1.69 3.60
CA LEU A 25 -6.15 -2.91 4.38
C LEU A 25 -5.05 -3.94 4.03
N PRO A 26 -4.52 -4.66 5.03
CA PRO A 26 -3.61 -5.76 4.78
C PRO A 26 -4.35 -6.98 4.23
N ALA A 27 -3.62 -7.84 3.52
CA ALA A 27 -4.14 -9.11 3.02
C ALA A 27 -3.99 -10.27 4.04
N ASN A 28 -3.78 -9.95 5.32
CA ASN A 28 -3.61 -10.91 6.40
C ASN A 28 -3.92 -10.27 7.76
N ASP A 29 -4.24 -11.10 8.77
CA ASP A 29 -4.70 -10.66 10.09
C ASP A 29 -3.59 -10.20 11.04
N ALA A 30 -2.31 -10.44 10.70
CA ALA A 30 -1.19 -10.08 11.56
C ALA A 30 -0.83 -8.58 11.50
N TYR A 31 -1.44 -7.84 10.57
CA TYR A 31 -1.20 -6.41 10.40
C TYR A 31 -2.49 -5.61 10.59
N ALA A 32 -2.35 -4.39 11.11
CA ALA A 32 -3.45 -3.46 11.21
C ALA A 32 -3.69 -2.72 9.87
N PRO A 33 -4.92 -2.25 9.62
CA PRO A 33 -5.20 -1.26 8.58
C PRO A 33 -4.27 -0.05 8.68
N THR A 34 -3.81 0.47 7.54
CA THR A 34 -2.99 1.68 7.46
C THR A 34 -3.85 2.85 6.96
N ASP A 35 -3.72 4.02 7.59
CA ASP A 35 -4.34 5.26 7.11
C ASP A 35 -3.72 5.68 5.77
N GLY A 36 -4.56 5.87 4.76
CA GLY A 36 -4.15 6.23 3.40
C GLY A 36 -4.12 7.73 3.13
N GLY A 37 -4.43 8.60 4.10
CA GLY A 37 -4.55 10.06 3.90
C GLY A 37 -3.27 10.74 3.38
N GLY A 38 -2.09 10.18 3.70
CA GLY A 38 -0.79 10.67 3.23
C GLY A 38 -0.18 9.84 2.09
N CYS A 39 -0.93 8.89 1.52
CA CYS A 39 -0.42 7.97 0.52
C CYS A 39 -0.82 8.38 -0.90
N GLU A 40 0.07 8.14 -1.85
CA GLU A 40 -0.23 8.23 -3.28
C GLU A 40 -0.67 6.86 -3.81
N ILE A 41 -1.83 6.81 -4.48
CA ILE A 41 -2.30 5.60 -5.15
C ILE A 41 -1.68 5.53 -6.54
N LEU A 42 -0.65 4.68 -6.68
CA LEU A 42 0.11 4.53 -7.93
C LEU A 42 -0.66 3.81 -9.05
N GLY A 43 -1.67 3.00 -8.71
CA GLY A 43 -2.46 2.26 -9.68
C GLY A 43 -3.23 1.08 -9.10
N LYS A 44 -3.98 0.38 -9.95
CA LYS A 44 -4.72 -0.83 -9.59
C LYS A 44 -3.92 -2.08 -9.97
N VAL A 45 -3.75 -3.01 -9.04
CA VAL A 45 -3.20 -4.34 -9.33
C VAL A 45 -4.22 -5.14 -10.15
N ILE A 46 -3.82 -5.59 -11.33
CA ILE A 46 -4.69 -6.34 -12.27
C ILE A 46 -4.33 -7.83 -12.37
N ALA A 47 -3.10 -8.19 -12.05
CA ALA A 47 -2.60 -9.56 -12.11
C ALA A 47 -1.44 -9.74 -11.12
N VAL A 48 -1.21 -10.98 -10.70
CA VAL A 48 -0.08 -11.37 -9.87
C VAL A 48 0.72 -12.43 -10.62
N MET A 49 2.02 -12.19 -10.79
CA MET A 49 2.95 -13.16 -11.37
C MET A 49 3.76 -13.80 -10.24
N LYS A 50 3.82 -15.13 -10.24
CA LYS A 50 4.62 -15.92 -9.30
C LYS A 50 5.51 -16.84 -10.10
N SER A 51 6.83 -16.72 -9.91
CA SER A 51 7.77 -17.71 -10.44
C SER A 51 7.72 -18.94 -9.54
N VAL A 52 7.45 -20.10 -10.14
CA VAL A 52 7.59 -21.41 -9.50
C VAL A 52 8.89 -22.02 -10.02
N GLY A 53 9.87 -22.14 -9.14
CA GLY A 53 11.13 -22.84 -9.41
C GLY A 53 11.00 -24.34 -9.19
#